data_AF-A0A1P8XFL6-F1
#
_entry.id   AF-A0A1P8XFL6-F1
#
_cell.length_a   1.000
_cell.length_b   1.000
_cell.length_c   1.000
_cell.angle_alpha   90.00
_cell.angle_beta   90.00
_cell.angle_gamma   90.00
#
_symmetry.space_group_name_H-M   'P 1'
#
loop_
_entity.id
_entity.type
_entity.pdbx_description
1 polymer ?
#
loop_
_entity_poly.entity_id
_entity_poly.type
_entity_poly.pdbx_seq_one_letter_code
_entity_poly.pdbx_strand_id
1 'polypeptide(L)'
;MDLGAVSAVFRAAAATLNYTIGRRAFRLRTQVNAAILDSVFVATMGQITRSPAGAIDRGEWERAYERLLSNSRFIDAVTKATANEESVYVRLNEAREAFAGL
;
A
#
# COMPACT_ATOMS: atom_id res chain seq x y z
N MET A 1 13.28 -15.82 -10.05
CA MET A 1 12.01 -15.11 -9.76
C MET A 1 10.99 -15.56 -10.80
N ASP A 2 9.86 -16.11 -10.36
CA ASP A 2 8.78 -16.49 -11.28
C ASP A 2 7.97 -15.24 -11.66
N LEU A 3 8.12 -14.78 -12.91
CA LEU A 3 7.44 -13.59 -13.42
C LEU A 3 5.92 -13.80 -13.51
N GLY A 4 5.45 -15.04 -13.71
CA GLY A 4 4.03 -15.37 -13.75
C GLY A 4 3.38 -15.16 -12.39
N ALA A 5 4.02 -15.69 -11.34
CA ALA A 5 3.57 -15.49 -9.96
C ALA A 5 3.55 -14.01 -9.56
N VAL A 6 4.61 -13.25 -9.87
CA VAL A 6 4.67 -11.80 -9.58
C VAL A 6 3.56 -11.04 -10.31
N SER A 7 3.32 -11.33 -11.59
CA SER A 7 2.24 -10.72 -12.37
C SER A 7 0.86 -11.03 -11.78
N ALA A 8 0.62 -12.26 -11.32
CA ALA A 8 -0.65 -12.63 -10.70
C ALA A 8 -0.90 -11.84 -9.40
N VAL A 9 0.09 -11.77 -8.52
CA VAL A 9 -0.02 -11.02 -7.25
C VAL A 9 -0.18 -9.52 -7.50
N PHE A 10 0.52 -8.97 -8.49
CA PHE A 10 0.38 -7.56 -8.87
C PHE A 10 -1.05 -7.24 -9.35
N ARG A 11 -1.62 -8.08 -10.21
CA ARG A 11 -3.01 -7.92 -10.70
C ARG A 11 -4.02 -8.05 -9.57
N ALA A 12 -3.82 -9.00 -8.66
CA ALA A 12 -4.66 -9.16 -7.48
C ALA A 12 -4.61 -7.92 -6.59
N ALA A 13 -3.42 -7.39 -6.32
CA ALA A 13 -3.24 -6.16 -5.55
C ALA A 13 -3.94 -4.96 -6.20
N ALA A 14 -3.79 -4.79 -7.51
CA ALA A 14 -4.47 -3.73 -8.25
C ALA A 14 -6.00 -3.86 -8.16
N ALA A 15 -6.54 -5.08 -8.31
CA ALA A 15 -7.96 -5.34 -8.19
C ALA A 15 -8.48 -5.05 -6.78
N THR A 16 -7.76 -5.51 -5.75
CA THR A 16 -8.08 -5.25 -4.33
C THR A 16 -8.13 -3.76 -4.05
N LEU A 17 -7.08 -3.01 -4.40
CA LEU A 17 -6.99 -1.58 -4.12
C LEU A 17 -8.07 -0.78 -4.87
N ASN A 18 -8.39 -1.18 -6.10
CA ASN A 18 -9.46 -0.55 -6.86
C ASN A 18 -10.86 -0.85 -6.27
N TYR A 19 -11.08 -2.08 -5.79
CA TYR A 19 -12.34 -2.47 -5.16
C TYR A 19 -12.54 -1.80 -3.79
N THR A 20 -11.48 -1.68 -2.99
CA THR A 20 -11.58 -1.19 -1.61
C THR A 20 -11.44 0.32 -1.50
N ILE A 21 -10.35 0.90 -2.01
CA ILE A 21 -10.03 2.33 -1.87
C ILE A 21 -10.50 3.12 -3.10
N GLY A 22 -10.46 2.51 -4.27
CA GLY A 22 -10.93 3.07 -5.54
C GLY A 22 -10.17 4.33 -5.97
N ARG A 23 -10.90 5.31 -6.49
CA ARG A 23 -10.30 6.52 -7.11
C ARG A 23 -9.46 7.37 -6.17
N ARG A 24 -9.57 7.20 -4.84
CA ARG A 24 -8.74 7.92 -3.87
C ARG A 24 -7.33 7.33 -3.72
N ALA A 25 -7.12 6.10 -4.19
CA ALA A 25 -5.85 5.41 -4.01
C ALA A 25 -4.65 6.22 -4.51
N PHE A 26 -3.58 6.19 -3.72
CA PHE A 26 -2.27 6.78 -4.00
C PHE A 26 -2.23 8.30 -4.08
N ARG A 27 -3.34 8.99 -3.78
CA ARG A 27 -3.39 10.45 -3.82
C ARG A 27 -2.99 11.06 -2.50
N LEU A 28 -2.08 12.03 -2.56
CA LEU A 28 -1.85 12.99 -1.50
C LEU A 28 -2.53 14.31 -1.90
N ARG A 29 -3.58 14.69 -1.18
CA ARG A 29 -4.51 15.75 -1.58
C ARG A 29 -5.14 15.41 -2.95
N THR A 30 -4.78 16.14 -4.01
CA THR A 30 -5.36 15.98 -5.35
C THR A 30 -4.46 15.20 -6.32
N GLN A 31 -3.17 15.09 -6.02
CA GLN A 31 -2.16 14.54 -6.93
C GLN A 31 -1.80 13.11 -6.55
N VAL A 32 -1.52 12.28 -7.56
CA VAL A 32 -0.97 10.94 -7.34
C VAL A 32 0.47 11.08 -6.87
N ASN A 33 0.82 10.37 -5.80
CA ASN A 33 2.17 10.32 -5.27
C ASN A 33 2.77 8.92 -5.53
N ALA A 34 3.86 8.87 -6.28
CA ALA A 34 4.50 7.61 -6.67
C ALA A 34 5.08 6.83 -5.48
N ALA A 35 5.56 7.51 -4.43
CA ALA A 35 6.06 6.86 -3.22
C ALA A 35 4.92 6.22 -2.41
N ILE A 36 3.73 6.84 -2.37
CA ILE A 36 2.54 6.22 -1.79
C ILE A 36 2.11 5.01 -2.63
N LEU A 37 2.10 5.15 -3.96
CA LEU A 37 1.76 4.05 -4.87
C LEU A 37 2.64 2.83 -4.60
N ASP A 38 3.95 2.99 -4.67
CA ASP A 38 4.93 1.93 -4.44
C ASP A 38 4.73 1.26 -3.07
N SER A 39 4.64 2.07 -2.01
CA SER A 39 4.51 1.56 -0.64
C SER A 39 3.25 0.75 -0.42
N VAL A 40 2.11 1.23 -0.94
CA VAL A 40 0.82 0.57 -0.79
C VAL A 40 0.75 -0.70 -1.64
N PHE A 41 1.31 -0.69 -2.86
CA PHE A 41 1.41 -1.91 -3.68
C PHE A 41 2.25 -2.98 -2.98
N VAL A 42 3.44 -2.63 -2.48
CA VAL A 42 4.31 -3.58 -1.78
C VAL A 42 3.62 -4.17 -0.54
N ALA A 43 2.96 -3.34 0.26
CA ALA A 43 2.21 -3.80 1.43
C ALA A 43 1.05 -4.73 1.05
N THR A 44 0.27 -4.35 0.04
CA THR A 44 -0.88 -5.11 -0.47
C THR A 44 -0.47 -6.46 -1.05
N MET A 45 0.56 -6.48 -1.91
CA MET A 45 1.09 -7.70 -2.50
C MET A 45 1.62 -8.64 -1.41
N GLY A 46 2.32 -8.10 -0.41
CA GLY A 46 2.77 -8.86 0.76
C GLY A 46 1.61 -9.44 1.55
N GLN A 47 0.53 -8.69 1.74
CA GLN A 47 -0.63 -9.14 2.49
C GLN A 47 -1.41 -10.24 1.75
N ILE A 48 -1.69 -10.06 0.47
CA ILE A 48 -2.36 -11.07 -0.38
C ILE A 48 -1.54 -12.36 -0.45
N THR A 49 -0.21 -12.26 -0.51
CA THR A 49 0.67 -13.44 -0.52
C THR A 49 0.59 -14.23 0.79
N ARG A 50 0.45 -13.54 1.93
CA ARG A 50 0.32 -14.18 3.25
C ARG A 50 -1.08 -14.71 3.53
N SER A 51 -2.11 -14.02 3.05
CA SER A 51 -3.52 -14.36 3.30
C SER A 51 -4.33 -14.41 2.00
N PRO A 52 -4.06 -15.38 1.11
CA PRO A 52 -4.67 -15.45 -0.22
C PRO A 52 -6.16 -15.84 -0.21
N ALA A 53 -6.72 -16.24 0.93
CA ALA A 53 -8.07 -16.82 1.05
C ALA A 53 -9.04 -15.99 1.91
N GLY A 54 -8.61 -14.84 2.43
CA GLY A 54 -9.47 -13.96 3.24
C GLY A 54 -10.51 -13.25 2.38
N ALA A 55 -11.76 -13.18 2.86
CA ALA A 55 -12.72 -12.26 2.29
C ALA A 55 -12.20 -10.83 2.48
N ILE A 56 -12.09 -10.07 1.39
CA ILE A 56 -11.61 -8.69 1.43
C ILE A 56 -12.69 -7.82 2.07
N ASP A 57 -12.51 -7.45 3.34
CA ASP A 57 -13.37 -6.48 4.01
C ASP A 57 -13.00 -5.06 3.56
N ARG A 58 -13.88 -4.46 2.75
CA ARG A 58 -13.65 -3.12 2.23
C ARG A 58 -13.43 -2.07 3.33
N GLY A 59 -14.17 -2.15 4.43
CA GLY A 59 -14.09 -1.17 5.51
C GLY A 59 -12.76 -1.26 6.26
N GLU A 60 -12.21 -2.46 6.46
CA GLU A 60 -10.90 -2.64 7.09
C GLU A 60 -9.77 -2.06 6.23
N TRP A 61 -9.81 -2.31 4.92
CA TRP A 61 -8.85 -1.77 3.97
C TRP A 61 -8.92 -0.24 3.87
N GLU A 62 -10.12 0.34 3.84
CA GLU A 62 -10.31 1.80 3.86
C GLU A 62 -9.74 2.41 5.16
N ARG A 63 -10.04 1.82 6.32
CA ARG A 63 -9.50 2.30 7.62
C ARG A 63 -7.98 2.17 7.70
N ALA A 64 -7.41 1.07 7.20
CA ALA A 64 -5.96 0.89 7.15
C ALA A 64 -5.28 1.96 6.30
N TYR A 65 -5.83 2.24 5.13
CA TYR A 65 -5.33 3.29 4.25
C TYR A 65 -5.44 4.69 4.90
N GLU A 66 -6.55 4.99 5.57
CA GLU A 66 -6.73 6.26 6.27
C GLU A 66 -5.77 6.43 7.47
N ARG A 67 -5.53 5.36 8.25
CA ARG A 67 -4.50 5.36 9.29
C ARG A 67 -3.12 5.63 8.70
N LEU A 68 -2.78 5.00 7.58
CA LEU A 68 -1.49 5.21 6.90
C LEU A 68 -1.32 6.67 6.47
N LEU A 69 -2.36 7.27 5.85
CA LEU A 69 -2.31 8.67 5.41
C LEU A 69 -2.34 9.67 6.58
N SER A 70 -2.75 9.25 7.77
CA SER A 70 -2.74 10.07 8.97
C SER A 70 -1.44 9.91 9.77
N ASN A 71 -0.56 8.99 9.38
CA ASN A 71 0.72 8.74 10.04
C ASN A 71 1.76 9.77 9.57
N SER A 72 2.18 10.66 10.47
CA SER A 72 3.14 11.72 10.16
C SER A 72 4.49 11.20 9.66
N ARG A 73 4.98 10.06 10.19
CA ARG A 73 6.23 9.44 9.74
C ARG A 73 6.13 8.97 8.30
N PHE A 74 5.00 8.36 7.95
CA PHE A 74 4.73 7.95 6.57
C PHE A 74 4.63 9.18 5.66
N ILE A 75 3.87 10.21 6.05
CA ILE A 75 3.71 11.44 5.27
C ILE A 75 5.05 12.13 5.03
N ASP A 76 5.90 12.25 6.06
CA ASP A 76 7.24 12.82 5.90
C ASP A 76 8.08 11.99 4.92
N ALA A 77 8.07 10.66 5.04
CA ALA A 77 8.84 9.75 4.18
C ALA A 77 8.36 9.73 2.70
N VAL A 78 7.11 10.10 2.42
CA VAL A 78 6.57 10.19 1.04
C VAL A 78 6.54 11.60 0.47
N THR A 79 6.90 12.62 1.27
CA THR A 79 6.96 14.03 0.82
C THR A 79 8.37 14.62 0.80
N LYS A 80 9.29 14.09 1.61
CA LYS A 80 10.68 14.56 1.72
C LYS A 80 11.64 13.47 1.27
N ALA A 81 12.68 13.86 0.53
CA ALA A 81 13.82 13.00 0.17
C ALA A 81 13.44 11.54 -0.15
N THR A 82 12.39 11.34 -0.96
CA THR A 82 11.65 10.08 -1.11
C THR A 82 12.45 8.94 -1.76
N ALA A 83 13.72 9.17 -2.07
CA ALA A 83 14.64 8.20 -2.66
C ALA A 83 15.83 7.88 -1.75
N ASN A 84 15.98 8.54 -0.59
CA ASN A 84 16.99 8.14 0.37
C ASN A 84 16.57 6.83 1.07
N GLU A 85 17.56 6.05 1.48
CA GLU A 85 17.35 4.70 2.01
C GLU A 85 16.45 4.70 3.26
N GLU A 86 16.63 5.69 4.14
CA GLU A 86 15.81 5.85 5.34
C GLU A 86 14.33 6.10 5.01
N SER A 87 14.01 7.02 4.10
CA SER A 87 12.62 7.30 3.72
C SER A 87 11.99 6.12 3.01
N VAL A 88 12.75 5.40 2.18
CA VAL A 88 12.28 4.17 1.53
C VAL A 88 11.99 3.10 2.57
N TYR A 89 12.89 2.90 3.54
CA TYR A 89 12.68 1.95 4.64
C TYR A 89 11.43 2.31 5.45
N VAL A 90 11.32 3.56 5.91
CA VAL A 90 10.20 4.03 6.73
C VAL A 90 8.88 3.86 5.97
N ARG A 91 8.75 4.37 4.74
CA ARG A 91 7.48 4.30 4.01
C ARG A 91 7.02 2.87 3.76
N LEU A 92 7.94 1.96 3.45
CA LEU A 92 7.63 0.56 3.21
C LEU A 92 7.26 -0.15 4.51
N ASN A 93 7.91 0.18 5.62
CA ASN A 93 7.60 -0.40 6.92
C ASN A 93 6.22 0.07 7.44
N GLU A 94 5.97 1.38 7.46
CA GLU A 94 4.70 1.93 7.93
C GLU A 94 3.52 1.45 7.07
N ALA A 95 3.71 1.31 5.75
CA ALA A 95 2.68 0.72 4.89
C ALA A 95 2.43 -0.75 5.21
N ARG A 96 3.48 -1.56 5.42
CA ARG A 96 3.30 -2.98 5.79
C ARG A 96 2.56 -3.15 7.10
N GLU A 97 2.91 -2.34 8.11
CA GLU A 97 2.24 -2.33 9.41
C GLU A 97 0.77 -1.94 9.27
N ALA A 98 0.45 -0.92 8.47
CA ALA A 98 -0.93 -0.46 8.31
C ALA A 98 -1.87 -1.53 7.75
N PHE A 99 -1.38 -2.37 6.84
CA PHE A 99 -2.12 -3.46 6.18
C PHE A 99 -1.86 -4.85 6.81
N ALA A 100 -1.09 -4.94 7.90
CA ALA A 100 -0.78 -6.20 8.53
C ALA A 100 -2.04 -6.85 9.14
N GLY A 101 -2.26 -8.12 8.81
CA GLY A 101 -3.35 -8.92 9.39
C GLY A 101 -4.73 -8.73 8.74
N LEU A 102 -4.82 -8.01 7.62
CA LEU A 102 -6.04 -7.84 6.82
C LEU A 102 -6.35 -9.00 5.85
#